data_AF-A0ABD5LX08-F1
#
_entry.id   AF-A0ABD5LX08-F1
#
_cell.length_a   1.000
_cell.length_b   1.000
_cell.length_c   1.000
_cell.angle_alpha   90.00
_cell.angle_beta   90.00
_cell.angle_gamma   90.00
#
_symmetry.space_group_name_H-M   'P 1'
#
loop_
_entity.id
_entity.type
_entity.pdbx_description
1 polymer ?
#
loop_
_entity_poly.entity_id
_entity_poly.type
_entity_poly.pdbx_seq_one_letter_code
_entity_poly.pdbx_strand_id
1 'polypeptide(L)'
;MKKIEVVHNGERYEGDPLNYAFEPKIGNDYKIFPQKNNSFSAPQRLLEGLYLPHVHHFIELDIPQIVAQLDWKQQQRFVVNIYFSQQLPLTQEECNQSFFLNCAPAIDSEAKHTLLIDFKKNKSSYLLPIPTHHYLADLDKIELSLEPHELARGIYCHFYPTTELTAASRLMPQFHKAIFYSLTMEKNITGHTLYYLNFFDNKGDPMVTPPSLHFACVYIGFEQYKRNELGLLNKHSEKMPDAVKTGNITLLSSCYPPIVNNHHFWKLLSHYSANGSMLMSLDTIKHMISDYILYRDTDRQITRKCERLLNGLVELKTHLYDYILKGKPYRCLSLSLFIDETQYENRGEAFVFTTHLYHFSRSVYLKICYWKCQLHSMIRKTPLGIYLPHH
;
A
#
# COMPACT_ATOMS: atom_id res chain seq x y z
N MET A 1 -0.78 -20.84 -19.95
CA MET A 1 -2.20 -21.22 -19.90
C MET A 1 -2.64 -21.65 -21.29
N LYS A 2 -3.51 -22.67 -21.42
CA LYS A 2 -3.89 -23.21 -22.74
C LYS A 2 -5.31 -22.80 -23.16
N LYS A 3 -6.29 -22.86 -22.26
CA LYS A 3 -7.71 -22.68 -22.58
C LYS A 3 -8.56 -22.46 -21.32
N ILE A 4 -9.67 -21.73 -21.45
CA ILE A 4 -10.78 -21.69 -20.48
C ILE A 4 -12.04 -22.20 -21.18
N GLU A 5 -12.83 -23.00 -20.47
CA GLU A 5 -14.11 -23.52 -20.94
C GLU A 5 -15.16 -23.35 -19.84
N VAL A 6 -16.39 -23.00 -20.23
CA VAL A 6 -17.55 -22.97 -19.34
C VAL A 6 -18.49 -24.11 -19.71
N VAL A 7 -18.96 -24.86 -18.72
CA VAL A 7 -19.92 -25.95 -18.90
C VAL A 7 -21.21 -25.65 -18.15
N HIS A 8 -22.33 -25.68 -18.85
CA HIS A 8 -23.68 -25.46 -18.31
C HIS A 8 -24.67 -26.38 -19.02
N ASN A 9 -25.57 -27.05 -18.28
CA ASN A 9 -26.52 -28.04 -18.81
C ASN A 9 -25.90 -29.16 -19.69
N GLY A 10 -24.61 -29.47 -19.48
CA GLY A 10 -23.88 -30.46 -20.30
C GLY A 10 -23.38 -29.91 -21.64
N GLU A 11 -23.74 -28.69 -22.00
CA GLU A 11 -23.16 -27.96 -23.13
C GLU A 11 -21.85 -27.30 -22.72
N ARG A 12 -20.90 -27.24 -23.67
CA ARG A 12 -19.56 -26.71 -23.48
C ARG A 12 -19.38 -25.47 -24.32
N TYR A 13 -19.03 -24.37 -23.68
CA TYR A 13 -18.77 -23.09 -24.30
C TYR A 13 -17.29 -22.80 -24.19
N GLU A 14 -16.61 -22.90 -25.32
CA GLU A 14 -15.19 -22.58 -25.42
C GLU A 14 -15.01 -21.09 -25.64
N GLY A 15 -14.06 -20.54 -24.89
CA GLY A 15 -13.68 -19.16 -25.07
C GLY A 15 -12.58 -18.95 -26.12
N ASP A 16 -12.68 -17.89 -26.93
CA ASP A 16 -11.56 -17.31 -27.71
C ASP A 16 -10.32 -16.97 -26.86
N PRO A 17 -9.17 -17.64 -27.06
CA PRO A 17 -7.94 -17.40 -26.30
C PRO A 17 -7.48 -15.93 -26.22
N LEU A 18 -7.91 -15.08 -27.16
CA LEU A 18 -7.60 -13.63 -27.16
C LEU A 18 -8.43 -12.83 -26.14
N ASN A 19 -9.65 -13.26 -25.85
CA ASN A 19 -10.58 -12.56 -24.94
C ASN A 19 -10.62 -13.21 -23.55
N TYR A 20 -10.35 -14.51 -23.43
CA TYR A 20 -10.34 -15.22 -22.15
C TYR A 20 -8.93 -15.23 -21.56
N ALA A 21 -8.54 -14.10 -21.00
CA ALA A 21 -7.26 -13.93 -20.34
C ALA A 21 -7.39 -14.10 -18.82
N PHE A 22 -6.39 -14.75 -18.21
CA PHE A 22 -6.11 -14.62 -16.79
C PHE A 22 -5.34 -13.32 -16.60
N GLU A 23 -5.98 -12.29 -16.06
CA GLU A 23 -5.29 -11.05 -15.73
C GLU A 23 -4.98 -11.01 -14.23
N PRO A 24 -3.70 -11.13 -13.83
CA PRO A 24 -3.32 -10.87 -12.45
C PRO A 24 -3.55 -9.39 -12.15
N LYS A 25 -4.33 -9.09 -11.11
CA LYS A 25 -4.61 -7.70 -10.69
C LYS A 25 -3.55 -7.17 -9.73
N ILE A 26 -2.32 -7.63 -9.90
CA ILE A 26 -1.18 -7.20 -9.08
C ILE A 26 -0.89 -5.74 -9.43
N GLY A 27 -1.05 -4.85 -8.47
CA GLY A 27 -0.86 -3.42 -8.70
C GLY A 27 -1.99 -2.73 -9.49
N ASN A 28 -3.19 -3.30 -9.58
CA ASN A 28 -4.38 -2.62 -10.08
C ASN A 28 -5.08 -1.79 -8.98
N ASP A 29 -6.21 -1.15 -9.32
CA ASP A 29 -6.83 -0.02 -8.61
C ASP A 29 -7.38 -0.29 -7.19
N TYR A 30 -7.06 -1.42 -6.57
CA TYR A 30 -7.47 -1.72 -5.19
C TYR A 30 -6.69 -0.83 -4.21
N LYS A 31 -7.17 0.41 -4.05
CA LYS A 31 -6.66 1.37 -3.08
C LYS A 31 -7.06 0.89 -1.68
N ILE A 32 -6.08 0.41 -0.93
CA ILE A 32 -6.31 0.01 0.45
C ILE A 32 -6.19 1.22 1.37
N PHE A 33 -5.18 2.06 1.16
CA PHE A 33 -5.03 3.28 1.94
C PHE A 33 -5.71 4.48 1.26
N PRO A 34 -6.43 5.33 2.02
CA PRO A 34 -7.06 6.53 1.48
C PRO A 34 -5.99 7.50 0.96
N GLN A 35 -6.07 7.86 -0.32
CA GLN A 35 -5.20 8.87 -0.92
C GLN A 35 -5.98 10.15 -1.18
N LYS A 36 -5.45 11.31 -0.74
CA LYS A 36 -6.02 12.63 -1.04
C LYS A 36 -6.02 12.95 -2.54
N ASN A 37 -5.08 12.38 -3.29
CA ASN A 37 -4.99 12.50 -4.75
C ASN A 37 -5.29 11.15 -5.41
N ASN A 38 -6.02 11.15 -6.52
CA ASN A 38 -6.39 9.92 -7.22
C ASN A 38 -5.21 9.15 -7.86
N SER A 39 -3.98 9.67 -7.80
CA SER A 39 -2.78 9.06 -8.35
C SER A 39 -2.10 8.10 -7.38
N PHE A 40 -1.94 6.84 -7.78
CA PHE A 40 -1.13 5.87 -7.05
C PHE A 40 0.31 6.35 -6.88
N SER A 41 0.81 6.36 -5.65
CA SER A 41 2.24 6.53 -5.42
C SER A 41 2.94 5.19 -5.67
N ALA A 42 3.91 5.17 -6.59
CA ALA A 42 4.76 4.00 -6.82
C ALA A 42 5.38 3.44 -5.53
N PRO A 43 5.89 4.28 -4.61
CA PRO A 43 6.41 3.84 -3.32
C PRO A 43 5.42 3.02 -2.51
N GLN A 44 4.15 3.45 -2.44
CA GLN A 44 3.13 2.73 -1.69
C GLN A 44 2.92 1.33 -2.25
N ARG A 45 2.82 1.17 -3.58
CA ARG A 45 2.64 -0.15 -4.21
C ARG A 45 3.80 -1.11 -3.94
N LEU A 46 5.02 -0.58 -3.89
CA LEU A 46 6.19 -1.37 -3.53
C LEU A 46 6.10 -1.81 -2.06
N LEU A 47 5.75 -0.89 -1.15
CA LEU A 47 5.60 -1.19 0.27
C LEU A 47 4.47 -2.20 0.53
N GLU A 48 3.33 -2.07 -0.15
CA GLU A 48 2.22 -3.03 -0.09
C GLU A 48 2.72 -4.42 -0.52
N GLY A 49 3.45 -4.52 -1.64
CA GLY A 49 4.01 -5.80 -2.11
C GLY A 49 5.09 -6.41 -1.20
N LEU A 50 5.82 -5.60 -0.43
CA LEU A 50 6.86 -6.07 0.49
C LEU A 50 6.30 -6.47 1.87
N TYR A 51 5.31 -5.73 2.37
CA TYR A 51 4.85 -5.82 3.76
C TYR A 51 3.44 -6.41 3.93
N LEU A 52 2.58 -6.28 2.92
CA LEU A 52 1.18 -6.70 3.00
C LEU A 52 0.92 -7.91 2.08
N PRO A 53 1.02 -9.14 2.61
CA PRO A 53 0.75 -10.33 1.81
C PRO A 53 -0.72 -10.39 1.39
N HIS A 54 -1.01 -11.05 0.26
CA HIS A 54 -2.35 -11.34 -0.28
C HIS A 54 -3.19 -10.16 -0.76
N VAL A 55 -2.83 -8.92 -0.39
CA VAL A 55 -3.48 -7.67 -0.81
C VAL A 55 -3.60 -7.55 -2.34
N HIS A 56 -2.65 -8.10 -3.08
CA HIS A 56 -2.61 -8.06 -4.54
C HIS A 56 -2.82 -9.43 -5.20
N HIS A 57 -3.23 -10.45 -4.44
CA HIS A 57 -3.45 -11.81 -4.96
C HIS A 57 -4.87 -11.97 -5.51
N PHE A 58 -5.30 -11.03 -6.34
CA PHE A 58 -6.58 -11.05 -7.02
C PHE A 58 -6.36 -11.40 -8.49
N ILE A 59 -7.27 -12.22 -9.00
CA ILE A 59 -7.28 -12.63 -10.40
C ILE A 59 -8.67 -12.33 -10.92
N GLU A 60 -8.73 -11.61 -12.02
CA GLU A 60 -9.96 -11.49 -12.78
C GLU A 60 -9.96 -12.56 -13.87
N LEU A 61 -11.05 -13.33 -13.88
CA LEU A 61 -11.35 -14.25 -14.94
C LEU A 61 -12.41 -13.56 -15.79
N ASP A 62 -12.04 -13.10 -17.00
CA ASP A 62 -13.06 -12.73 -17.97
C ASP A 62 -13.78 -14.03 -18.37
N ILE A 63 -15.10 -14.06 -18.20
CA ILE A 63 -15.94 -15.23 -18.51
C ILE A 63 -16.82 -14.83 -19.68
N PRO A 64 -17.12 -15.75 -20.63
CA PRO A 64 -17.83 -15.37 -21.84
C PRO A 64 -19.10 -14.55 -21.59
N GLN A 65 -19.33 -13.53 -22.43
CA GLN A 65 -20.62 -12.82 -22.46
C GLN A 65 -21.81 -13.78 -22.65
N ILE A 66 -21.55 -15.01 -23.15
CA ILE A 66 -22.52 -16.09 -23.28
C ILE A 66 -23.16 -16.51 -21.96
N VAL A 67 -22.54 -16.22 -20.80
CA VAL A 67 -23.12 -16.43 -19.46
C VAL A 67 -24.46 -15.74 -19.32
N ALA A 68 -24.64 -14.56 -19.93
CA ALA A 68 -25.92 -13.85 -19.93
C ALA A 68 -27.02 -14.57 -20.75
N GLN A 69 -26.64 -15.51 -21.62
CA GLN A 69 -27.54 -16.26 -22.51
C GLN A 69 -27.83 -17.68 -22.02
N LEU A 70 -27.19 -18.12 -20.92
CA LEU A 70 -27.40 -19.45 -20.33
C LEU A 70 -28.77 -19.58 -19.67
N ASP A 71 -29.35 -20.79 -19.71
CA ASP A 71 -30.64 -21.06 -19.09
C ASP A 71 -30.54 -21.31 -17.57
N TRP A 72 -30.57 -20.22 -16.81
CA TRP A 72 -30.51 -20.23 -15.34
C TRP A 72 -31.74 -20.86 -14.67
N LYS A 73 -32.84 -21.11 -15.39
CA LYS A 73 -34.06 -21.69 -14.81
C LYS A 73 -33.94 -23.19 -14.61
N GLN A 74 -33.26 -23.89 -15.52
CA GLN A 74 -33.06 -25.34 -15.42
C GLN A 74 -31.92 -25.71 -14.47
N GLN A 75 -30.81 -24.98 -14.51
CA GLN A 75 -29.65 -25.25 -13.67
C GLN A 75 -28.98 -23.95 -13.22
N GLN A 76 -28.92 -23.76 -11.90
CA GLN A 76 -28.32 -22.57 -11.28
C GLN A 76 -26.80 -22.69 -11.08
N ARG A 77 -26.18 -23.75 -11.59
CA ARG A 77 -24.75 -24.04 -11.42
C ARG A 77 -24.10 -24.23 -12.78
N PHE A 78 -22.95 -23.60 -12.96
CA PHE A 78 -22.04 -23.81 -14.08
C PHE A 78 -20.67 -24.21 -13.54
N VAL A 79 -19.85 -24.80 -14.41
CA VAL A 79 -18.48 -25.20 -14.09
C VAL A 79 -17.53 -24.47 -15.02
N VAL A 80 -16.47 -23.89 -14.48
CA VAL A 80 -15.37 -23.31 -15.27
C VAL A 80 -14.18 -24.26 -15.23
N ASN A 81 -13.78 -24.74 -16.39
CA ASN A 81 -12.59 -25.57 -16.55
C ASN A 81 -11.42 -24.70 -17.02
N ILE A 82 -10.34 -24.68 -16.23
CA ILE A 82 -9.12 -23.93 -16.54
C ILE A 82 -8.01 -24.92 -16.90
N TYR A 83 -7.54 -24.86 -18.15
CA TYR A 83 -6.52 -25.78 -18.65
C TYR A 83 -5.12 -25.15 -18.59
N PHE A 84 -4.29 -25.68 -17.70
CA PHE A 84 -2.90 -25.27 -17.56
C PHE A 84 -1.99 -26.00 -18.56
N SER A 85 -0.90 -25.34 -18.95
CA SER A 85 0.12 -25.92 -19.82
C SER A 85 1.04 -26.91 -19.09
N GLN A 86 1.04 -26.87 -17.77
CA GLN A 86 1.85 -27.70 -16.88
C GLN A 86 0.95 -28.15 -15.71
N GLN A 87 1.30 -29.28 -15.11
CA GLN A 87 0.66 -29.73 -13.88
C GLN A 87 1.04 -28.77 -12.73
N LEU A 88 0.03 -28.31 -11.99
CA LEU A 88 0.26 -27.54 -10.78
C LEU A 88 0.72 -28.48 -9.65
N PRO A 89 1.77 -28.14 -8.89
CA PRO A 89 2.24 -28.94 -7.77
C PRO A 89 1.37 -28.70 -6.52
N LEU A 90 0.06 -28.89 -6.66
CA LEU A 90 -0.92 -28.71 -5.58
C LEU A 90 -1.65 -30.03 -5.35
N THR A 91 -1.89 -30.34 -4.08
CA THR A 91 -2.78 -31.41 -3.66
C THR A 91 -4.24 -31.03 -3.91
N GLN A 92 -5.14 -32.03 -3.92
CA GLN A 92 -6.57 -31.77 -4.08
C GLN A 92 -7.14 -30.91 -2.93
N GLU A 93 -6.65 -31.12 -1.69
CA GLU A 93 -7.08 -30.35 -0.52
C GLU A 93 -6.67 -28.88 -0.63
N GLU A 94 -5.44 -28.60 -1.03
CA GLU A 94 -4.97 -27.23 -1.27
C GLU A 94 -5.78 -26.54 -2.38
N CYS A 95 -6.07 -27.26 -3.47
CA CYS A 95 -6.87 -26.72 -4.58
C CYS A 95 -8.28 -26.32 -4.12
N ASN A 96 -8.92 -27.15 -3.29
CA ASN A 96 -10.26 -26.88 -2.74
C ASN A 96 -10.29 -25.65 -1.81
N GLN A 97 -9.16 -25.25 -1.24
CA GLN A 97 -9.02 -24.10 -0.33
C GLN A 97 -8.29 -22.90 -0.97
N SER A 98 -8.04 -22.93 -2.28
CA SER A 98 -7.23 -21.89 -2.96
C SER A 98 -8.06 -20.76 -3.55
N PHE A 99 -9.32 -21.00 -3.88
CA PHE A 99 -10.15 -20.03 -4.61
C PHE A 99 -11.33 -19.59 -3.76
N PHE A 100 -11.34 -18.30 -3.43
CA PHE A 100 -12.44 -17.66 -2.70
C PHE A 100 -13.06 -16.57 -3.58
N LEU A 101 -14.38 -16.50 -3.56
CA LEU A 101 -15.16 -15.45 -4.23
C LEU A 101 -15.73 -14.49 -3.17
N ASN A 102 -16.10 -13.28 -3.60
CA ASN A 102 -16.65 -12.23 -2.72
C ASN A 102 -15.71 -11.83 -1.57
N CYS A 103 -14.41 -11.79 -1.85
CA CYS A 103 -13.40 -11.33 -0.91
C CYS A 103 -12.87 -9.97 -1.35
N ALA A 104 -12.55 -9.12 -0.39
CA ALA A 104 -11.90 -7.84 -0.62
C ALA A 104 -10.82 -7.63 0.44
N PRO A 105 -9.72 -6.93 0.12
CA PRO A 105 -8.77 -6.53 1.14
C PRO A 105 -9.45 -5.52 2.06
N ALA A 106 -9.26 -5.69 3.36
CA ALA A 106 -9.79 -4.78 4.37
C ALA A 106 -8.65 -4.33 5.29
N ILE A 107 -8.68 -3.05 5.65
CA ILE A 107 -7.86 -2.50 6.73
C ILE A 107 -8.71 -2.35 7.97
N ASP A 108 -8.05 -2.40 9.13
CA ASP A 108 -8.72 -2.10 10.37
C ASP A 108 -9.26 -0.67 10.36
N SER A 109 -10.45 -0.50 10.93
CA SER A 109 -11.07 0.81 11.03
C SER A 109 -10.35 1.61 12.10
N GLU A 110 -9.45 2.45 11.63
CA GLU A 110 -8.88 3.60 12.34
C GLU A 110 -9.94 4.29 13.23
N ALA A 111 -9.80 4.15 14.54
CA ALA A 111 -10.75 4.66 15.52
C ALA A 111 -10.40 6.11 15.88
N LYS A 112 -11.43 6.96 15.98
CA LYS A 112 -11.27 8.33 16.48
C LYS A 112 -11.24 8.32 18.00
N HIS A 113 -10.19 8.90 18.55
CA HIS A 113 -10.01 9.08 19.98
C HIS A 113 -9.90 10.58 20.28
N THR A 114 -10.53 11.02 21.36
CA THR A 114 -10.47 12.42 21.82
C THR A 114 -9.68 12.48 23.12
N LEU A 115 -8.64 13.31 23.12
CA LEU A 115 -7.83 13.62 24.29
C LEU A 115 -8.10 15.05 24.73
N LEU A 116 -8.36 15.25 26.01
CA LEU A 116 -8.43 16.56 26.63
C LEU A 116 -7.15 16.80 27.41
N ILE A 117 -6.42 17.89 27.09
CA ILE A 117 -5.13 18.19 27.70
C ILE A 117 -5.09 19.65 28.15
N ASP A 118 -4.60 19.88 29.37
CA ASP A 118 -4.47 21.20 29.94
C ASP A 118 -3.25 21.93 29.39
N PHE A 119 -3.45 23.15 28.91
CA PHE A 119 -2.38 24.06 28.59
C PHE A 119 -1.63 24.49 29.84
N LYS A 120 -0.31 24.64 29.72
CA LYS A 120 0.56 25.19 30.75
C LYS A 120 1.29 26.41 30.21
N LYS A 121 1.41 27.46 31.02
CA LYS A 121 2.21 28.65 30.66
C LYS A 121 3.66 28.25 30.39
N ASN A 122 4.28 28.88 29.40
CA ASN A 122 5.65 28.61 28.94
C ASN A 122 5.89 27.15 28.50
N LYS A 123 4.84 26.43 28.10
CA LYS A 123 4.95 25.07 27.57
C LYS A 123 4.32 25.01 26.18
N SER A 124 5.17 24.75 25.19
CA SER A 124 4.77 24.60 23.79
C SER A 124 4.63 23.15 23.34
N SER A 125 5.27 22.20 24.04
CA SER A 125 5.29 20.78 23.68
C SER A 125 4.52 19.92 24.68
N TYR A 126 3.59 19.09 24.20
CA TYR A 126 2.70 18.26 25.01
C TYR A 126 2.81 16.79 24.59
N LEU A 127 3.15 15.92 25.54
CA LEU A 127 3.11 14.47 25.34
C LEU A 127 1.64 14.02 25.29
N LEU A 128 1.25 13.35 24.21
CA LEU A 128 -0.07 12.76 24.07
C LEU A 128 -0.11 11.43 24.86
N PRO A 129 -1.05 11.24 25.80
CA PRO A 129 -1.16 10.02 26.61
C PRO A 129 -1.78 8.86 25.82
N ILE A 130 -1.12 8.44 24.75
CA ILE A 130 -1.55 7.34 23.89
C ILE A 130 -1.14 6.00 24.54
N PRO A 131 -2.03 5.00 24.63
CA PRO A 131 -1.70 3.69 25.19
C PRO A 131 -0.56 2.99 24.44
N THR A 132 0.22 2.17 25.14
CA THR A 132 1.42 1.50 24.58
C THR A 132 1.15 0.53 23.43
N HIS A 133 -0.09 0.07 23.28
CA HIS A 133 -0.52 -0.85 22.21
C HIS A 133 -1.25 -0.14 21.06
N HIS A 134 -1.33 1.20 21.10
CA HIS A 134 -1.95 2.01 20.07
C HIS A 134 -0.90 2.81 19.33
N TYR A 135 -1.13 3.01 18.03
CA TYR A 135 -0.34 3.90 17.19
C TYR A 135 -1.24 5.01 16.66
N LEU A 136 -0.69 6.23 16.61
CA LEU A 136 -1.34 7.37 15.96
C LEU A 136 -1.05 7.29 14.46
N ALA A 137 -2.11 7.19 13.65
CA ALA A 137 -2.07 7.25 12.19
C ALA A 137 -2.11 8.70 11.69
N ASP A 138 -3.11 9.46 12.13
CA ASP A 138 -3.30 10.85 11.71
C ASP A 138 -3.88 11.71 12.84
N LEU A 139 -3.65 13.02 12.76
CA LEU A 139 -4.31 14.01 13.60
C LEU A 139 -5.51 14.59 12.84
N ASP A 140 -6.72 14.22 13.27
CA ASP A 140 -7.97 14.66 12.64
C ASP A 140 -8.24 16.14 12.92
N LYS A 141 -8.17 16.54 14.20
CA LYS A 141 -8.54 17.90 14.60
C LYS A 141 -7.94 18.31 15.93
N ILE A 142 -7.63 19.58 16.07
CA ILE A 142 -7.28 20.21 17.35
C ILE A 142 -8.18 21.42 17.54
N GLU A 143 -8.84 21.50 18.69
CA GLU A 143 -9.77 22.57 19.03
C GLU A 143 -9.61 23.01 20.48
N LEU A 144 -10.07 24.23 20.78
CA LEU A 144 -10.21 24.66 22.16
C LEU A 144 -11.41 23.94 22.78
N SER A 145 -11.23 23.42 23.99
CA SER A 145 -12.32 22.88 24.78
C SER A 145 -12.71 23.92 25.83
N LEU A 146 -13.78 24.66 25.55
CA LEU A 146 -14.30 25.69 26.45
C LEU A 146 -15.22 25.04 27.50
N GLU A 147 -15.02 25.37 28.77
CA GLU A 147 -15.96 24.96 29.82
C GLU A 147 -17.22 25.86 29.82
N PRO A 148 -18.40 25.35 30.21
CA PRO A 148 -19.62 26.15 30.30
C PRO A 148 -19.52 27.37 31.21
N HIS A 149 -18.56 27.38 32.14
CA HIS A 149 -18.36 28.42 33.14
C HIS A 149 -17.31 29.47 32.75
N GLU A 150 -16.62 29.31 31.62
CA GLU A 150 -15.75 30.35 31.08
C GLU A 150 -16.61 31.48 30.51
N LEU A 151 -16.68 32.59 31.26
CA LEU A 151 -17.56 33.74 31.03
C LEU A 151 -17.35 34.47 29.68
N ALA A 152 -16.34 34.11 28.90
CA ALA A 152 -16.07 34.68 27.58
C ALA A 152 -16.48 33.69 26.47
N ARG A 153 -17.76 33.70 26.08
CA ARG A 153 -18.17 33.16 24.77
C ARG A 153 -17.35 33.87 23.68
N GLY A 154 -16.53 33.14 22.92
CA GLY A 154 -16.03 33.61 21.63
C GLY A 154 -14.52 33.75 21.43
N ILE A 155 -13.65 33.13 22.25
CA ILE A 155 -12.24 32.97 21.85
C ILE A 155 -12.18 31.86 20.80
N TYR A 156 -12.29 32.25 19.53
CA TYR A 156 -12.02 31.36 18.40
C TYR A 156 -10.53 31.45 18.05
N CYS A 157 -9.81 30.35 18.25
CA CYS A 157 -8.47 30.18 17.75
C CYS A 157 -8.47 29.03 16.74
N HIS A 158 -7.91 29.27 15.57
CA HIS A 158 -7.74 28.25 14.55
C HIS A 158 -6.38 27.58 14.69
N PHE A 159 -6.38 26.26 14.64
CA PHE A 159 -5.19 25.43 14.63
C PHE A 159 -4.88 25.00 13.21
N TYR A 160 -3.63 25.19 12.77
CA TYR A 160 -3.16 24.78 11.45
C TYR A 160 -1.88 23.97 11.55
N PRO A 161 -1.64 22.98 10.67
CA PRO A 161 -0.39 22.26 10.66
C PRO A 161 0.78 23.18 10.26
N THR A 162 1.98 22.93 10.78
CA THR A 162 3.18 23.73 10.42
C THR A 162 3.53 23.68 8.93
N THR A 163 3.01 22.72 8.17
CA THR A 163 3.14 22.69 6.71
C THR A 163 2.49 23.90 6.02
N GLU A 164 1.49 24.50 6.66
CA GLU A 164 0.85 25.74 6.19
C GLU A 164 1.61 27.00 6.63
N LEU A 165 2.64 26.89 7.46
CA LEU A 165 3.46 28.02 7.92
C LEU A 165 4.56 28.34 6.89
N THR A 166 4.17 28.98 5.79
CA THR A 166 5.06 29.47 4.74
C THR A 166 5.27 30.98 4.86
N ALA A 167 6.32 31.52 4.23
CA ALA A 167 6.56 32.97 4.22
C ALA A 167 5.37 33.76 3.65
N ALA A 168 4.68 33.20 2.64
CA ALA A 168 3.52 33.83 2.01
C ALA A 168 2.26 33.74 2.87
N SER A 169 2.02 32.59 3.52
CA SER A 169 0.83 32.41 4.35
C SER A 169 0.86 33.31 5.59
N ARG A 170 2.02 33.57 6.19
CA ARG A 170 2.15 34.47 7.37
C ARG A 170 1.54 35.87 7.17
N LEU A 171 1.43 36.33 5.93
CA LEU A 171 0.88 37.64 5.59
C LEU A 171 -0.66 37.64 5.44
N MET A 172 -1.31 36.47 5.48
CA MET A 172 -2.76 36.38 5.33
C MET A 172 -3.47 36.71 6.64
N PRO A 173 -4.54 37.54 6.63
CA PRO A 173 -5.25 37.97 7.84
C PRO A 173 -5.71 36.83 8.75
N GLN A 174 -6.12 35.70 8.17
CA GLN A 174 -6.58 34.51 8.89
C GLN A 174 -5.51 33.88 9.80
N PHE A 175 -4.22 34.06 9.49
CA PHE A 175 -3.11 33.47 10.25
C PHE A 175 -2.55 34.41 11.33
N HIS A 176 -3.04 35.65 11.43
CA HIS A 176 -2.55 36.61 12.43
C HIS A 176 -2.80 36.14 13.88
N LYS A 177 -3.89 35.40 14.14
CA LYS A 177 -4.24 34.86 15.47
C LYS A 177 -4.30 33.34 15.50
N ALA A 178 -3.72 32.69 14.49
CA ALA A 178 -3.67 31.25 14.39
C ALA A 178 -2.55 30.68 15.25
N ILE A 179 -2.76 29.45 15.73
CA ILE A 179 -1.71 28.64 16.35
C ILE A 179 -1.36 27.54 15.37
N PHE A 180 -0.07 27.35 15.15
CA PHE A 180 0.43 26.29 14.31
C PHE A 180 0.83 25.10 15.16
N TYR A 181 0.61 23.87 14.69
CA TYR A 181 0.99 22.66 15.40
C TYR A 181 1.85 21.73 14.54
N SER A 182 2.77 21.02 15.19
CA SER A 182 3.51 19.91 14.59
C SER A 182 3.50 18.71 15.51
N LEU A 183 3.44 17.52 14.90
CA LEU A 183 3.58 16.25 15.61
C LEU A 183 5.04 15.79 15.49
N THR A 184 5.70 15.59 16.62
CA THR A 184 7.01 14.95 16.69
C THR A 184 6.90 13.60 17.38
N MET A 185 7.58 12.60 16.84
CA MET A 185 7.59 11.25 17.37
C MET A 185 8.98 10.93 17.90
N GLU A 186 9.06 10.22 19.01
CA GLU A 186 10.30 9.72 19.58
C GLU A 186 10.12 8.26 20.00
N LYS A 187 11.19 7.47 20.03
CA LYS A 187 11.14 6.13 20.64
C LYS A 187 11.77 6.19 22.02
N ASN A 188 11.09 5.62 23.01
CA ASN A 188 11.68 5.43 24.32
C ASN A 188 12.66 4.24 24.32
N ILE A 189 13.32 4.03 25.46
CA ILE A 189 14.26 2.90 25.66
C ILE A 189 13.63 1.51 25.50
N THR A 190 12.31 1.38 25.69
CA THR A 190 11.58 0.12 25.51
C THR A 190 11.05 -0.07 24.08
N GLY A 191 11.31 0.88 23.19
CA GLY A 191 10.89 0.85 21.79
C GLY A 191 9.47 1.35 21.51
N HIS A 192 8.74 1.83 22.53
CA HIS A 192 7.43 2.45 22.36
C HIS A 192 7.57 3.85 21.76
N THR A 193 6.66 4.17 20.83
CA THR A 193 6.58 5.48 20.20
C THR A 193 5.86 6.46 21.13
N LEU A 194 6.54 7.54 21.49
CA LEU A 194 6.01 8.69 22.19
C LEU A 194 5.63 9.77 21.17
N TYR A 195 4.46 10.39 21.36
CA TYR A 195 3.91 11.38 20.45
C TYR A 195 3.84 12.73 21.16
N TYR A 196 4.54 13.73 20.63
CA TYR A 196 4.56 15.08 21.15
C TYR A 196 3.88 16.03 20.17
N LEU A 197 2.91 16.79 20.67
CA LEU A 197 2.26 17.86 19.95
C LEU A 197 2.90 19.19 20.34
N ASN A 198 3.52 19.86 19.38
CA ASN A 198 4.21 21.14 19.57
C ASN A 198 3.39 22.27 18.97
N PHE A 199 3.24 23.36 19.71
CA PHE A 199 2.51 24.56 19.30
C PHE A 199 3.44 25.75 19.06
N PHE A 200 3.17 26.47 17.98
CA PHE A 200 3.92 27.63 17.52
C PHE A 200 2.98 28.80 17.25
N ASP A 201 3.51 30.01 17.36
CA ASP A 201 2.81 31.21 16.93
C ASP A 201 2.91 31.43 15.41
N ASN A 202 2.36 32.54 14.92
CA ASN A 202 2.39 32.92 13.51
C ASN A 202 3.80 33.27 12.98
N LYS A 203 4.78 33.52 13.84
CA LYS A 203 6.19 33.75 13.48
C LYS A 203 6.97 32.45 13.43
N GLY A 204 6.41 31.37 13.97
CA GLY A 204 7.07 30.08 14.15
C GLY A 204 7.83 29.97 15.46
N ASP A 205 7.65 30.92 16.38
CA ASP A 205 8.22 30.85 17.72
C ASP A 205 7.39 29.90 18.59
N PRO A 206 8.00 29.17 19.54
CA PRO A 206 7.28 28.29 20.44
C PRO A 206 6.21 29.04 21.24
N MET A 207 5.01 28.44 21.34
CA MET A 207 3.90 29.06 22.07
C MET A 207 4.25 29.26 23.56
N VAL A 208 4.14 30.51 24.02
CA VAL A 208 4.40 30.90 25.41
C VAL A 208 3.11 31.07 26.21
N THR A 209 2.11 31.74 25.61
CA THR A 209 0.82 32.01 26.23
C THR A 209 -0.28 31.24 25.51
N PRO A 210 -0.95 30.29 26.18
CA PRO A 210 -2.02 29.53 25.57
C PRO A 210 -3.30 30.38 25.42
N PRO A 211 -4.13 30.09 24.41
CA PRO A 211 -5.37 30.84 24.16
C PRO A 211 -6.51 30.48 25.12
N SER A 212 -6.44 29.34 25.81
CA SER A 212 -7.44 28.86 26.77
C SER A 212 -6.80 27.94 27.81
N LEU A 213 -7.60 27.37 28.72
CA LEU A 213 -7.15 26.40 29.72
C LEU A 213 -6.86 25.02 29.11
N HIS A 214 -7.69 24.53 28.18
CA HIS A 214 -7.61 23.16 27.69
C HIS A 214 -7.78 23.09 26.16
N PHE A 215 -7.12 22.11 25.53
CA PHE A 215 -7.39 21.77 24.14
C PHE A 215 -7.87 20.32 24.03
N ALA A 216 -8.80 20.11 23.09
CA ALA A 216 -9.19 18.80 22.62
C ALA A 216 -8.35 18.43 21.40
N CYS A 217 -7.71 17.27 21.43
CA CYS A 217 -7.01 16.68 20.30
C CYS A 217 -7.76 15.41 19.88
N VAL A 218 -8.30 15.42 18.66
CA VAL A 218 -8.89 14.26 18.02
C VAL A 218 -7.81 13.63 17.15
N TYR A 219 -7.43 12.42 17.49
CA TYR A 219 -6.49 11.63 16.70
C TYR A 219 -7.13 10.35 16.21
N ILE A 220 -6.60 9.85 15.11
CA ILE A 220 -6.98 8.60 14.51
C ILE A 220 -5.92 7.57 14.87
N GLY A 221 -6.35 6.50 15.53
CA GLY A 221 -5.45 5.47 16.04
C GLY A 221 -5.82 4.07 15.56
N PHE A 222 -4.82 3.19 15.56
CA PHE A 222 -5.00 1.76 15.32
C PHE A 222 -4.27 0.95 16.38
N GLU A 223 -4.78 -0.25 16.64
CA GLU A 223 -4.31 -1.12 17.70
C GLU A 223 -3.50 -2.30 17.17
N GLN A 224 -2.51 -2.74 17.95
CA GLN A 224 -1.85 -4.01 17.70
C GLN A 224 -2.69 -5.17 18.24
N TYR A 225 -3.37 -5.90 17.35
CA TYR A 225 -4.11 -7.10 17.73
C TYR A 225 -3.19 -8.19 18.30
N LYS A 226 -3.49 -8.64 19.52
CA LYS A 226 -2.79 -9.75 20.17
C LYS A 226 -3.30 -11.12 19.72
N ARG A 227 -4.56 -11.19 19.28
CA ARG A 227 -5.21 -12.43 18.82
C ARG A 227 -5.35 -12.39 17.31
N ASN A 228 -4.75 -13.37 16.64
CA ASN A 228 -4.76 -13.50 15.19
C ASN A 228 -5.19 -14.93 14.83
N GLU A 229 -6.48 -15.11 14.57
CA GLU A 229 -7.10 -16.39 14.22
C GLU A 229 -7.94 -16.21 12.95
N LEU A 230 -8.05 -17.27 12.16
CA LEU A 230 -8.92 -17.27 10.98
C LEU A 230 -10.40 -17.20 11.40
N GLY A 231 -11.19 -16.42 10.68
CA GLY A 231 -12.61 -16.21 10.97
C GLY A 231 -12.93 -15.41 12.24
N LEU A 232 -11.94 -14.80 12.89
CA LEU A 232 -12.12 -13.97 14.09
C LEU A 232 -12.94 -12.69 13.78
N LEU A 233 -12.69 -12.07 12.62
CA LEU A 233 -13.38 -10.84 12.23
C LEU A 233 -14.77 -11.14 11.66
N ASN A 234 -15.79 -11.02 12.49
CA ASN A 234 -17.18 -11.38 12.15
C ASN A 234 -18.18 -10.23 12.26
N LYS A 235 -17.71 -9.01 12.50
CA LYS A 235 -18.58 -7.82 12.55
C LYS A 235 -18.80 -7.30 11.13
N HIS A 236 -20.05 -7.08 10.76
CA HIS A 236 -20.45 -6.42 9.52
C HIS A 236 -21.29 -5.19 9.84
N SER A 237 -21.38 -4.26 8.89
CA SER A 237 -22.28 -3.10 9.00
C SER A 237 -23.74 -3.55 9.07
N GLU A 238 -24.57 -2.80 9.79
CA GLU A 238 -26.04 -2.99 9.85
C GLU A 238 -26.73 -3.05 8.47
N LYS A 239 -26.06 -2.59 7.40
CA LYS A 239 -26.55 -2.64 6.02
C LYS A 239 -26.45 -4.03 5.37
N MET A 240 -25.68 -4.95 5.95
CA MET A 240 -25.51 -6.31 5.43
C MET A 240 -26.64 -7.22 5.91
N PRO A 241 -27.18 -8.11 5.06
CA PRO A 241 -28.22 -9.05 5.48
C PRO A 241 -27.71 -10.05 6.55
N ASP A 242 -28.53 -10.38 7.54
CA ASP A 242 -28.20 -11.29 8.65
C ASP A 242 -27.72 -12.70 8.21
N ALA A 243 -28.11 -13.13 7.00
CA ALA A 243 -27.69 -14.41 6.44
C ALA A 243 -26.23 -14.45 6.00
N VAL A 244 -25.58 -13.28 5.82
CA VAL A 244 -24.21 -13.18 5.34
C VAL A 244 -23.25 -13.27 6.53
N LYS A 245 -22.42 -14.31 6.54
CA LYS A 245 -21.33 -14.44 7.51
C LYS A 245 -20.07 -13.80 6.93
N THR A 246 -19.48 -12.88 7.67
CA THR A 246 -18.17 -12.30 7.37
C THR A 246 -17.09 -12.95 8.22
N GLY A 247 -15.88 -13.04 7.67
CA GLY A 247 -14.75 -13.72 8.29
C GLY A 247 -13.46 -13.35 7.57
N ASN A 248 -12.36 -13.20 8.30
CA ASN A 248 -11.05 -13.11 7.67
C ASN A 248 -10.61 -14.48 7.16
N ILE A 249 -10.25 -14.54 5.87
CA ILE A 249 -9.77 -15.74 5.18
C ILE A 249 -8.25 -15.92 5.29
N THR A 250 -7.53 -14.85 5.63
CA THR A 250 -6.10 -14.84 5.91
C THR A 250 -5.86 -14.37 7.34
N LEU A 251 -4.68 -14.70 7.87
CA LEU A 251 -4.20 -14.10 9.11
C LEU A 251 -4.06 -12.58 8.92
N LEU A 252 -4.31 -11.83 9.99
CA LEU A 252 -4.08 -10.39 10.02
C LEU A 252 -2.59 -10.12 9.79
N SER A 253 -2.32 -9.10 8.97
CA SER A 253 -0.95 -8.64 8.73
C SER A 253 -0.36 -8.03 10.00
N SER A 254 0.97 -8.05 10.11
CA SER A 254 1.67 -7.37 11.19
C SER A 254 1.35 -5.87 11.21
N CYS A 255 1.25 -5.33 12.42
CA CYS A 255 1.09 -3.89 12.63
C CYS A 255 2.46 -3.21 12.43
N TYR A 256 2.55 -2.31 11.46
CA TYR A 256 3.78 -1.58 11.15
C TYR A 256 3.73 -0.16 11.75
N PRO A 257 4.55 0.13 12.79
CA PRO A 257 4.49 1.41 13.50
C PRO A 257 5.08 2.54 12.65
N PRO A 258 4.70 3.82 12.90
CA PRO A 258 5.28 4.93 12.16
C PRO A 258 6.81 5.01 12.36
N ILE A 259 7.51 5.39 11.29
CA ILE A 259 8.97 5.48 11.29
C ILE A 259 9.39 6.78 11.95
N VAL A 260 10.19 6.65 13.00
CA VAL A 260 10.71 7.78 13.78
C VAL A 260 12.08 8.25 13.27
N ASN A 261 12.81 7.39 12.54
CA ASN A 261 14.19 7.66 12.16
C ASN A 261 14.29 8.58 10.92
N ASN A 262 14.80 9.79 11.15
CA ASN A 262 14.96 10.83 10.12
C ASN A 262 15.84 10.40 8.92
N HIS A 263 16.86 9.55 9.14
CA HIS A 263 17.79 9.15 8.06
C HIS A 263 17.12 8.37 6.92
N HIS A 264 16.05 7.62 7.20
CA HIS A 264 15.32 6.88 6.17
C HIS A 264 14.61 7.83 5.20
N PHE A 265 14.04 8.92 5.71
CA PHE A 265 13.34 9.90 4.88
C PHE A 265 14.27 10.60 3.89
N TRP A 266 15.51 10.90 4.27
CA TRP A 266 16.49 11.51 3.36
C TRP A 266 16.85 10.59 2.19
N LYS A 267 17.00 9.30 2.45
CA LYS A 267 17.23 8.30 1.40
C LYS A 267 16.06 8.22 0.44
N LEU A 268 14.84 8.13 0.96
CA LEU A 268 13.63 8.10 0.14
C LEU A 268 13.46 9.40 -0.66
N LEU A 269 13.77 10.56 -0.08
CA LEU A 269 13.70 11.84 -0.77
C LEU A 269 14.71 11.90 -1.93
N SER A 270 15.91 11.35 -1.75
CA SER A 270 16.92 11.28 -2.82
C SER A 270 16.42 10.50 -4.04
N HIS A 271 15.57 9.50 -3.84
CA HIS A 271 15.01 8.71 -4.94
C HIS A 271 14.05 9.52 -5.84
N TYR A 272 13.43 10.59 -5.34
CA TYR A 272 12.60 11.46 -6.19
C TYR A 272 13.43 12.27 -7.19
N SER A 273 14.73 12.42 -6.94
CA SER A 273 15.68 13.01 -7.89
C SER A 273 16.34 12.00 -8.83
N ALA A 274 15.98 10.72 -8.72
CA ALA A 274 16.62 9.65 -9.48
C ALA A 274 16.36 9.74 -10.98
N ASN A 275 17.40 9.43 -11.75
CA ASN A 275 17.44 9.55 -13.21
C ASN A 275 17.26 8.18 -13.86
N GLY A 276 16.85 8.14 -15.14
CA GLY A 276 16.71 6.88 -15.89
C GLY A 276 18.00 6.04 -15.98
N SER A 277 19.18 6.64 -15.81
CA SER A 277 20.47 5.91 -15.73
C SER A 277 20.57 5.00 -14.52
N MET A 278 19.88 5.32 -13.41
CA MET A 278 19.85 4.47 -12.22
C MET A 278 19.17 3.12 -12.50
N LEU A 279 18.23 3.07 -13.44
CA LEU A 279 17.55 1.85 -13.85
C LEU A 279 18.36 0.98 -14.83
N MET A 280 19.54 1.43 -15.24
CA MET A 280 20.43 0.66 -16.11
C MET A 280 21.37 -0.26 -15.32
N SER A 281 21.46 -0.06 -14.00
CA SER A 281 22.32 -0.84 -13.11
C SER A 281 21.49 -1.68 -12.15
N LEU A 282 21.79 -2.97 -12.11
CA LEU A 282 21.15 -3.88 -11.16
C LEU A 282 21.46 -3.49 -9.70
N ASP A 283 22.70 -3.11 -9.41
CA ASP A 283 23.12 -2.76 -8.05
C ASP A 283 22.37 -1.54 -7.53
N THR A 284 22.18 -0.54 -8.40
CA THR A 284 21.41 0.66 -8.06
C THR A 284 19.96 0.34 -7.78
N ILE A 285 19.32 -0.55 -8.58
CA ILE A 285 17.96 -1.01 -8.32
C ILE A 285 17.88 -1.75 -6.98
N LYS A 286 18.81 -2.66 -6.70
CA LYS A 286 18.87 -3.38 -5.42
C LYS A 286 19.02 -2.41 -4.24
N HIS A 287 19.90 -1.43 -4.34
CA HIS A 287 20.11 -0.43 -3.30
C HIS A 287 18.86 0.44 -3.09
N MET A 288 18.24 0.87 -4.18
CA MET A 288 17.00 1.64 -4.14
C MET A 288 15.89 0.86 -3.41
N ILE A 289 15.64 -0.40 -3.78
CA ILE A 289 14.61 -1.22 -3.12
C ILE A 289 15.01 -1.53 -1.66
N SER A 290 16.29 -1.73 -1.38
CA SER A 290 16.82 -1.97 -0.04
C SER A 290 16.52 -0.83 0.93
N ASP A 291 16.48 0.42 0.45
CA ASP A 291 16.09 1.59 1.24
C ASP A 291 14.57 1.62 1.55
N TYR A 292 13.73 0.92 0.77
CA TYR A 292 12.30 0.70 1.08
C TYR A 292 12.07 -0.43 2.09
N ILE A 293 13.12 -1.11 2.55
CA ILE A 293 13.03 -2.04 3.68
C ILE A 293 13.15 -1.22 4.98
N LEU A 294 12.02 -0.66 5.42
CA LEU A 294 11.92 0.33 6.49
C LEU A 294 12.01 -0.27 7.91
N TYR A 295 11.61 -1.54 8.09
CA TYR A 295 11.44 -2.18 9.40
C TYR A 295 12.56 -3.16 9.79
N ARG A 296 13.80 -2.90 9.35
CA ARG A 296 14.97 -3.78 9.58
C ARG A 296 15.18 -4.15 11.05
N ASP A 297 14.96 -3.19 11.95
CA ASP A 297 15.20 -3.37 13.38
C ASP A 297 14.04 -4.06 14.10
N THR A 298 12.83 -3.98 13.54
CA THR A 298 11.59 -4.43 14.20
C THR A 298 11.18 -5.83 13.72
N ASP A 299 11.29 -6.11 12.43
CA ASP A 299 10.86 -7.37 11.83
C ASP A 299 12.00 -8.03 11.05
N ARG A 300 12.71 -8.93 11.74
CA ARG A 300 13.82 -9.70 11.14
C ARG A 300 13.35 -10.71 10.10
N GLN A 301 12.12 -11.23 10.21
CA GLN A 301 11.62 -12.26 9.29
C GLN A 301 11.30 -11.65 7.94
N ILE A 302 10.55 -10.55 7.92
CA ILE A 302 10.25 -9.83 6.68
C ILE A 302 11.54 -9.28 6.06
N THR A 303 12.45 -8.74 6.88
CA THR A 303 13.74 -8.25 6.37
C THR A 303 14.53 -9.33 5.66
N ARG A 304 14.69 -10.51 6.29
CA ARG A 304 15.38 -11.65 5.65
C ARG A 304 14.68 -12.10 4.38
N LYS A 305 13.34 -12.12 4.38
CA LYS A 305 12.55 -12.44 3.19
C LYS A 305 12.85 -11.45 2.06
N CYS A 306 12.72 -10.15 2.31
CA CYS A 306 12.98 -9.10 1.32
C CYS A 306 14.42 -9.13 0.80
N GLU A 307 15.42 -9.33 1.68
CA GLU A 307 16.82 -9.46 1.27
C GLU A 307 17.06 -10.69 0.41
N ARG A 308 16.46 -11.83 0.76
CA ARG A 308 16.51 -13.05 -0.07
C ARG A 308 15.92 -12.80 -1.46
N LEU A 309 14.75 -12.15 -1.54
CA LEU A 309 14.12 -11.78 -2.82
C LEU A 309 15.01 -10.84 -3.65
N LEU A 310 15.64 -9.85 -3.02
CA LEU A 310 16.59 -8.95 -3.69
C LEU A 310 17.86 -9.66 -4.18
N ASN A 311 18.39 -10.58 -3.38
CA ASN A 311 19.55 -11.38 -3.75
C ASN A 311 19.23 -12.32 -4.92
N GLY A 312 17.96 -12.71 -5.08
CA GLY A 312 17.48 -13.47 -6.22
C GLY A 312 17.55 -12.74 -7.56
N LEU A 313 17.80 -11.43 -7.59
CA LEU A 313 18.06 -10.68 -8.83
C LEU A 313 19.54 -10.84 -9.21
N VAL A 314 19.83 -11.44 -10.37
CA VAL A 314 21.20 -11.82 -10.74
C VAL A 314 21.80 -10.89 -11.78
N GLU A 315 21.06 -10.62 -12.86
CA GLU A 315 21.57 -9.85 -13.98
C GLU A 315 20.48 -8.94 -14.53
N LEU A 316 20.87 -7.76 -14.99
CA LEU A 316 20.00 -6.84 -15.73
C LEU A 316 20.66 -6.51 -17.07
N LYS A 317 19.98 -6.80 -18.17
CA LYS A 317 20.39 -6.39 -19.51
C LYS A 317 19.51 -5.27 -20.00
N THR A 318 20.14 -4.22 -20.48
CA THR A 318 19.47 -3.01 -20.95
C THR A 318 19.79 -2.76 -22.41
N HIS A 319 18.77 -2.59 -23.23
CA HIS A 319 18.92 -2.30 -24.65
C HIS A 319 18.06 -1.11 -25.06
N LEU A 320 18.70 -0.07 -25.58
CA LEU A 320 18.01 1.05 -26.21
C LEU A 320 17.65 0.68 -27.65
N TYR A 321 16.43 1.00 -28.07
CA TYR A 321 15.97 0.76 -29.43
C TYR A 321 14.96 1.83 -29.84
N ASP A 322 14.78 2.02 -31.15
CA ASP A 322 13.78 2.94 -31.69
C ASP A 322 12.56 2.14 -32.16
N TYR A 323 11.36 2.63 -31.83
CA TYR A 323 10.10 1.99 -32.21
C TYR A 323 9.15 3.02 -32.83
N ILE A 324 8.55 2.68 -33.96
CA ILE A 324 7.56 3.55 -34.61
C ILE A 324 6.18 3.07 -34.18
N LEU A 325 5.47 3.91 -33.42
CA LEU A 325 4.08 3.67 -33.05
C LEU A 325 3.20 4.70 -33.74
N LYS A 326 2.23 4.24 -34.54
CA LYS A 326 1.29 5.11 -35.30
C LYS A 326 2.00 6.20 -36.11
N GLY A 327 3.11 5.86 -36.76
CA GLY A 327 3.89 6.77 -37.61
C GLY A 327 4.81 7.75 -36.87
N LYS A 328 4.90 7.70 -35.53
CA LYS A 328 5.81 8.54 -34.74
C LYS A 328 6.96 7.69 -34.19
N PRO A 329 8.23 8.13 -34.32
CA PRO A 329 9.37 7.43 -33.73
C PRO A 329 9.45 7.71 -32.23
N TYR A 330 9.70 6.66 -31.45
CA TYR A 330 9.87 6.70 -30.01
C TYR A 330 11.18 6.01 -29.63
N ARG A 331 11.97 6.67 -28.77
CA ARG A 331 13.11 6.05 -28.11
C ARG A 331 12.61 5.16 -26.99
N CYS A 332 13.04 3.91 -27.02
CA CYS A 332 12.58 2.87 -26.13
C CYS A 332 13.76 2.30 -25.34
N LEU A 333 13.48 1.84 -24.11
CA LEU A 333 14.41 1.12 -23.27
C LEU A 333 13.82 -0.26 -22.94
N SER A 334 14.50 -1.31 -23.39
CA SER A 334 14.18 -2.69 -23.01
C SER A 334 15.03 -3.09 -21.82
N LEU A 335 14.40 -3.59 -20.76
CA LEU A 335 15.06 -4.21 -19.62
C LEU A 335 14.79 -5.72 -19.62
N SER A 336 15.83 -6.52 -19.48
CA SER A 336 15.72 -7.96 -19.25
C SER A 336 16.33 -8.29 -17.90
N LEU A 337 15.49 -8.68 -16.95
CA LEU A 337 15.89 -9.02 -15.59
C LEU A 337 16.00 -10.54 -15.48
N PHE A 338 17.15 -11.02 -15.04
CA PHE A 338 17.43 -12.43 -14.81
C PHE A 338 17.38 -12.71 -13.32
N ILE A 339 16.63 -13.75 -12.96
CA ILE A 339 16.44 -14.17 -11.58
C ILE A 339 16.95 -15.59 -11.34
N ASP A 340 17.43 -15.81 -10.12
CA ASP A 340 17.75 -17.12 -9.58
C ASP A 340 16.53 -17.70 -8.85
N GLU A 341 15.87 -18.70 -9.46
CA GLU A 341 14.70 -19.36 -8.89
C GLU A 341 14.97 -20.00 -7.51
N THR A 342 16.22 -20.31 -7.17
CA THR A 342 16.56 -20.96 -5.89
C THR A 342 16.39 -20.03 -4.68
N GLN A 343 16.41 -18.71 -4.89
CA GLN A 343 16.22 -17.72 -3.84
C GLN A 343 14.74 -17.45 -3.52
N TYR A 344 13.81 -18.07 -4.24
CA TYR A 344 12.36 -17.90 -4.04
C TYR A 344 11.75 -19.19 -3.50
N GLU A 345 10.70 -19.10 -2.69
CA GLU A 345 9.98 -20.28 -2.18
C GLU A 345 9.32 -21.04 -3.32
N ASN A 346 8.74 -20.29 -4.26
CA ASN A 346 8.12 -20.83 -5.45
C ASN A 346 8.14 -19.79 -6.59
N ARG A 347 7.78 -20.24 -7.80
CA ARG A 347 7.69 -19.37 -8.98
C ARG A 347 6.64 -18.28 -8.88
N GLY A 348 5.58 -18.51 -8.10
CA GLY A 348 4.55 -17.51 -7.83
C GLY A 348 5.11 -16.33 -7.05
N GLU A 349 5.91 -16.58 -6.01
CA GLU A 349 6.58 -15.55 -5.22
C GLU A 349 7.52 -14.71 -6.10
N ALA A 350 8.34 -15.37 -6.93
CA ALA A 350 9.20 -14.68 -7.88
C ALA A 350 8.42 -13.79 -8.86
N PHE A 351 7.29 -14.30 -9.37
CA PHE A 351 6.41 -13.58 -10.28
C PHE A 351 5.76 -12.36 -9.61
N VAL A 352 5.21 -12.52 -8.40
CA VAL A 352 4.58 -11.42 -7.64
C VAL A 352 5.59 -10.33 -7.32
N PHE A 353 6.75 -10.71 -6.77
CA PHE A 353 7.82 -9.78 -6.44
C PHE A 353 8.29 -8.99 -7.67
N THR A 354 8.59 -9.68 -8.77
CA THR A 354 9.05 -9.02 -10.00
C THR A 354 7.97 -8.09 -10.58
N THR A 355 6.70 -8.49 -10.49
CA THR A 355 5.57 -7.65 -10.94
C THR A 355 5.49 -6.36 -10.12
N HIS A 356 5.66 -6.42 -8.80
CA HIS A 356 5.75 -5.21 -7.96
C HIS A 356 6.91 -4.30 -8.36
N LEU A 357 8.10 -4.86 -8.62
CA LEU A 357 9.25 -4.09 -9.10
C LEU A 357 9.00 -3.44 -10.46
N TYR A 358 8.32 -4.14 -11.36
CA TYR A 358 7.92 -3.61 -12.66
C TYR A 358 6.97 -2.41 -12.50
N HIS A 359 5.91 -2.53 -11.69
CA HIS A 359 4.98 -1.42 -11.48
C HIS A 359 5.62 -0.22 -10.77
N PHE A 360 6.53 -0.47 -9.83
CA PHE A 360 7.31 0.56 -9.15
C PHE A 360 8.19 1.33 -10.14
N SER A 361 9.06 0.62 -10.86
CA SER A 361 9.96 1.21 -11.86
C SER A 361 9.20 1.93 -12.97
N ARG A 362 8.04 1.40 -13.39
CA ARG A 362 7.13 2.09 -14.31
C ARG A 362 6.62 3.39 -13.74
N SER A 363 6.00 3.38 -12.57
CA SER A 363 5.37 4.60 -12.07
C SER A 363 6.37 5.72 -11.71
N VAL A 364 7.61 5.40 -11.33
CA VAL A 364 8.63 6.42 -11.01
C VAL A 364 9.30 6.97 -12.29
N TYR A 365 9.57 6.13 -13.29
CA TYR A 365 10.50 6.50 -14.37
C TYR A 365 9.89 6.50 -15.80
N LEU A 366 8.67 6.00 -16.02
CA LEU A 366 8.09 5.87 -17.37
C LEU A 366 7.44 7.13 -17.96
N LYS A 367 7.67 8.33 -17.42
CA LYS A 367 7.10 9.56 -18.02
C LYS A 367 7.76 9.96 -19.35
N ILE A 368 8.89 9.35 -19.74
CA ILE A 368 9.77 9.89 -20.79
C ILE A 368 10.04 8.90 -21.95
N CYS A 369 10.00 7.58 -21.75
CA CYS A 369 10.35 6.57 -22.78
C CYS A 369 9.38 5.38 -22.79
N TYR A 370 9.38 4.60 -23.87
CA TYR A 370 8.67 3.32 -24.01
C TYR A 370 9.49 2.18 -23.42
N TRP A 371 8.83 1.23 -22.72
CA TRP A 371 9.52 0.18 -21.99
C TRP A 371 8.97 -1.21 -22.25
N LYS A 372 9.89 -2.17 -22.31
CA LYS A 372 9.61 -3.61 -22.31
C LYS A 372 10.44 -4.25 -21.22
N CYS A 373 9.78 -4.93 -20.27
CA CYS A 373 10.47 -5.72 -19.25
C CYS A 373 10.29 -7.20 -19.58
N GLN A 374 11.38 -7.95 -19.66
CA GLN A 374 11.35 -9.41 -19.83
C GLN A 374 11.99 -10.06 -18.61
N LEU A 375 11.29 -11.04 -18.02
CA LEU A 375 11.79 -11.82 -16.89
C LEU A 375 12.34 -13.16 -17.39
N HIS A 376 13.56 -13.47 -17.02
CA HIS A 376 14.23 -14.70 -17.41
C HIS A 376 14.68 -15.50 -16.20
N SER A 377 14.39 -16.80 -16.23
CA SER A 377 14.92 -17.76 -15.27
C SER A 377 16.31 -18.21 -15.69
N MET A 378 17.27 -18.15 -14.77
CA MET A 378 18.63 -18.66 -14.99
C MET A 378 18.68 -20.17 -15.19
N ILE A 379 17.76 -20.93 -14.58
CA ILE A 379 17.77 -22.41 -14.63
C ILE A 379 17.29 -22.93 -15.98
N ARG A 380 16.39 -22.21 -16.66
CA ARG A 380 15.77 -22.71 -17.91
C ARG A 380 16.00 -21.86 -19.15
N LYS A 381 16.62 -20.68 -19.06
CA LYS A 381 16.72 -19.70 -20.18
C LYS A 381 15.37 -19.47 -20.89
N THR A 382 14.26 -19.77 -20.23
CA THR A 382 12.91 -19.57 -20.74
C THR A 382 12.34 -18.31 -20.09
N PRO A 383 11.65 -17.45 -20.86
CA PRO A 383 10.96 -16.31 -20.27
C PRO A 383 9.91 -16.81 -19.26
N LEU A 384 10.00 -16.34 -18.03
CA LEU A 384 8.89 -16.36 -17.10
C LEU A 384 7.93 -15.32 -17.66
N GLY A 385 6.90 -15.76 -18.38
CA GLY A 385 6.09 -14.99 -19.32
C GLY A 385 5.39 -13.75 -18.75
N ILE A 386 6.16 -12.71 -18.44
CA ILE A 386 5.69 -11.34 -18.33
C ILE A 386 5.85 -10.73 -19.72
N TYR A 387 4.88 -11.02 -20.59
CA TYR A 387 4.61 -10.21 -21.76
C TYR A 387 3.34 -9.44 -21.43
N LEU A 388 3.49 -8.29 -20.78
CA LEU A 388 2.35 -7.40 -20.57
C LEU A 388 2.22 -6.52 -21.82
N PRO A 389 1.13 -6.67 -22.59
CA PRO A 389 0.90 -5.90 -23.80
C PRO A 389 0.60 -4.43 -23.46
N HIS A 390 0.73 -3.62 -24.50
CA HIS A 390 0.53 -2.19 -24.51
C HIS A 390 -0.89 -1.77 -24.13
N HIS A 391 -1.00 -0.76 -23.27
CA HIS A 391 -2.09 0.22 -23.33
C HIS A 391 -1.50 1.62 -23.39
#